data_AF-A0A819IUI1-F1
#
_entry.id   AF-A0A819IUI1-F1
#
_cell.length_a   1.000
_cell.length_b   1.000
_cell.length_c   1.000
_cell.angle_alpha   90.00
_cell.angle_beta   90.00
_cell.angle_gamma   90.00
#
_symmetry.space_group_name_H-M   'P 1'
#
loop_
_entity.id
_entity.type
_entity.pdbx_description
1 polymer ?
#
loop_
_entity_poly.entity_id
_entity_poly.type
_entity_poly.pdbx_seq_one_letter_code
_entity_poly.pdbx_strand_id
1 'polypeptide(L)'
;MGRRKNGNSLTSECNLNESDTQEILLDTLDPWETAMGTYHMPCLYKDPDVMLIHSSIVKDLMFHLAGRQNFILAGDFNFDPADICYKALTEKNYLNCRLPESSKYEISYQRNAEQVLKSAYREKNGIEPTYTNFAHTPNCPDYCDTLDYIFFNGNLTIENVLELPDHPFGESYPDETHPSDHLMLAATIQLS
;
A
#
# COMPACT_ATOMS: atom_id res chain seq x y z
N MET A 1 49.74 47.00 43.57
CA MET A 1 49.01 48.14 42.98
C MET A 1 48.47 47.73 41.61
N GLY A 2 47.15 47.86 41.39
CA GLY A 2 46.43 47.81 40.08
C GLY A 2 46.38 46.46 39.33
N ARG A 3 45.29 45.67 39.30
CA ARG A 3 43.99 45.75 38.55
C ARG A 3 44.06 45.66 37.01
N ARG A 4 43.55 44.50 36.49
CA ARG A 4 42.68 44.19 35.30
C ARG A 4 43.10 44.72 33.90
N LYS A 5 42.93 44.02 32.76
CA LYS A 5 41.73 43.32 32.22
C LYS A 5 42.07 42.32 31.09
N ASN A 6 41.28 41.24 31.06
CA ASN A 6 40.61 40.49 29.97
C ASN A 6 41.15 40.46 28.53
N GLY A 7 41.19 39.23 27.98
CA GLY A 7 41.09 38.94 26.55
C GLY A 7 41.01 37.43 26.29
N ASN A 8 39.79 36.88 26.22
CA ASN A 8 39.49 35.48 25.86
C ASN A 8 39.87 35.21 24.39
N SER A 9 40.49 34.06 24.11
CA SER A 9 40.32 33.34 22.85
C SER A 9 40.47 31.84 23.14
N LEU A 10 39.32 31.16 23.20
CA LEU A 10 39.18 29.71 23.25
C LEU A 10 39.10 29.24 21.80
N THR A 11 40.09 28.49 21.32
CA THR A 11 39.94 27.62 20.14
C THR A 11 39.68 26.22 20.67
N SER A 12 38.41 25.86 20.81
CA SER A 12 37.98 24.49 21.04
C SER A 12 38.06 23.71 19.74
N GLU A 13 38.93 22.72 19.72
CA GLU A 13 38.96 21.66 18.72
C GLU A 13 37.61 20.93 18.72
N CYS A 14 36.93 20.93 17.58
CA CYS A 14 35.67 20.23 17.40
C CYS A 14 36.00 18.79 16.96
N ASN A 15 36.09 17.89 17.93
CA ASN A 15 36.05 16.44 17.69
C ASN A 15 34.67 16.09 17.16
N LEU A 16 34.56 15.88 15.84
CA LEU A 16 33.39 15.25 15.24
C LEU A 16 33.55 13.74 15.43
N ASN A 17 32.86 13.18 16.42
CA ASN A 17 32.71 11.74 16.57
C ASN A 17 31.86 11.22 15.39
N GLU A 18 32.40 10.24 14.68
CA GLU A 18 31.70 9.43 13.67
C GLU A 18 30.72 8.44 14.33
N SER A 19 29.75 8.95 15.10
CA SER A 19 28.62 8.15 15.62
C SER A 19 27.25 8.78 15.40
N ASP A 20 27.18 9.96 14.77
CA ASP A 20 25.91 10.64 14.48
C ASP A 20 25.41 10.30 13.07
N THR A 21 25.38 9.01 12.72
CA THR A 21 24.43 8.55 11.70
C THR A 21 23.06 8.61 12.34
N GLN A 22 22.24 9.54 11.85
CA GLN A 22 20.84 9.73 12.21
C GLN A 22 20.08 8.39 12.13
N GLU A 23 20.04 7.65 13.25
CA GLU A 23 18.83 6.92 13.61
C GLU A 23 17.74 7.97 13.72
N ILE A 24 16.99 8.12 12.62
CA ILE A 24 15.74 8.87 12.64
C ILE A 24 14.92 8.25 13.76
N LEU A 25 14.75 9.01 14.84
CA LEU A 25 13.97 8.69 16.03
C LEU A 25 12.49 8.43 15.64
N LEU A 26 12.22 7.27 15.03
CA LEU A 26 10.88 6.71 14.93
C LEU A 26 10.31 6.37 16.32
N ASP A 27 11.18 6.27 17.33
CA ASP A 27 10.85 6.00 18.73
C ASP A 27 10.26 7.20 19.50
N THR A 28 10.04 8.35 18.84
CA THR A 28 9.51 9.57 19.49
C THR A 28 8.17 10.06 18.95
N LEU A 29 7.60 9.37 17.97
CA LEU A 29 6.20 9.56 17.62
C LEU A 29 5.38 8.70 18.58
N ASP A 30 4.32 9.27 19.17
CA ASP A 30 3.29 8.46 19.80
C ASP A 30 2.95 7.32 18.84
N PRO A 31 2.91 6.05 19.28
CA PRO A 31 2.62 4.93 18.39
C PRO A 31 1.30 5.26 17.69
N TRP A 32 1.33 5.34 16.36
CA TRP A 32 0.13 5.50 15.59
C TRP A 32 -0.70 4.25 15.86
N GLU A 33 -1.87 4.39 16.48
CA GLU A 33 -2.74 3.23 16.77
C GLU A 33 -2.99 2.40 15.51
N THR A 34 -2.95 3.03 14.34
CA THR A 34 -3.02 2.38 13.03
C THR A 34 -2.28 3.20 11.96
N ALA A 35 -1.41 2.56 11.17
CA ALA A 35 -0.75 3.17 10.02
C ALA A 35 -1.65 3.13 8.77
N MET A 36 -1.58 4.15 7.92
CA MET A 36 -2.35 4.20 6.68
C MET A 36 -1.43 4.40 5.47
N GLY A 37 -1.52 3.47 4.53
CA GLY A 37 -0.86 3.55 3.23
C GLY A 37 -1.88 3.74 2.12
N THR A 38 -1.47 4.44 1.07
CA THR A 38 -2.19 4.43 -0.20
C THR A 38 -1.27 4.10 -1.35
N TYR A 39 -1.79 3.38 -2.33
CA TYR A 39 -1.03 2.97 -3.49
C TYR A 39 -1.88 3.02 -4.75
N HIS A 40 -1.27 3.50 -5.84
CA HIS A 40 -1.85 3.41 -7.18
C HIS A 40 -0.85 2.63 -8.03
N MET A 41 -1.19 1.39 -8.38
CA MET A 41 -0.32 0.53 -9.19
C MET A 41 -0.24 1.05 -10.63
N PRO A 42 0.95 1.08 -11.26
CA PRO A 42 1.03 1.37 -12.68
C PRO A 42 0.14 0.42 -13.50
N CYS A 43 -0.63 0.97 -14.44
CA CYS A 43 -1.49 0.20 -15.34
C CYS A 43 -0.66 -0.55 -16.41
N LEU A 44 0.08 -1.58 -15.96
CA LEU A 44 1.00 -2.41 -16.76
C LEU A 44 0.49 -3.85 -16.87
N TYR A 45 -0.81 -4.04 -17.12
CA TYR A 45 -1.46 -5.36 -17.23
C TYR A 45 -0.87 -6.28 -18.32
N LYS A 46 -0.08 -5.73 -19.25
CA LYS A 46 0.68 -6.49 -20.26
C LYS A 46 1.97 -7.11 -19.70
N ASP A 47 2.40 -6.67 -18.52
CA ASP A 47 3.61 -7.07 -17.82
C ASP A 47 3.26 -7.56 -16.40
N PRO A 48 2.50 -8.68 -16.27
CA PRO A 48 1.96 -9.16 -14.98
C PRO A 48 3.06 -9.48 -13.95
N ASP A 49 4.26 -9.82 -14.42
CA ASP A 49 5.42 -10.06 -13.58
C ASP A 49 5.91 -8.78 -12.87
N VAL A 50 5.82 -7.62 -13.55
CA VAL A 50 6.15 -6.30 -12.96
C VAL A 50 5.10 -5.92 -11.93
N MET A 51 3.83 -6.12 -12.24
CA MET A 51 2.73 -5.90 -11.29
C MET A 51 2.86 -6.76 -10.04
N LEU A 52 3.23 -8.04 -10.19
CA LEU A 52 3.49 -8.94 -9.07
C LEU A 52 4.64 -8.44 -8.18
N ILE A 53 5.72 -7.91 -8.78
CA ILE A 53 6.81 -7.28 -8.02
C ILE A 53 6.27 -6.09 -7.23
N HIS A 54 5.48 -5.21 -7.85
CA HIS A 54 4.86 -4.07 -7.17
C HIS A 54 3.98 -4.50 -6.00
N SER A 55 3.08 -5.46 -6.19
CA SER A 55 2.24 -6.03 -5.12
C SER A 55 3.09 -6.55 -3.96
N SER A 56 4.14 -7.31 -4.27
CA SER A 56 4.98 -7.91 -3.24
C SER A 56 5.73 -6.83 -2.44
N ILE A 57 6.34 -5.87 -3.14
CA ILE A 57 7.11 -4.79 -2.52
C ILE A 57 6.21 -3.88 -1.67
N VAL A 58 5.04 -3.47 -2.18
CA VAL A 58 4.15 -2.57 -1.40
C VAL A 58 3.65 -3.26 -0.13
N LYS A 59 3.35 -4.57 -0.19
CA LYS A 59 2.99 -5.36 0.98
C LYS A 59 4.10 -5.38 2.01
N ASP A 60 5.29 -5.79 1.60
CA ASP A 60 6.42 -5.95 2.52
C ASP A 60 6.87 -4.61 3.09
N LEU A 61 6.81 -3.55 2.28
CA LEU A 61 7.05 -2.18 2.73
C LEU A 61 6.02 -1.73 3.78
N MET A 62 4.73 -2.03 3.59
CA MET A 62 3.71 -1.70 4.60
C MET A 62 3.93 -2.45 5.90
N PHE A 63 4.25 -3.75 5.86
CA PHE A 63 4.61 -4.50 7.07
C PHE A 63 5.86 -3.93 7.76
N HIS A 64 6.87 -3.54 6.98
CA HIS A 64 8.09 -2.94 7.51
C HIS A 64 7.81 -1.58 8.17
N LEU A 65 7.10 -0.69 7.49
CA LEU A 65 6.80 0.66 7.96
C LEU A 65 5.84 0.68 9.16
N ALA A 66 4.82 -0.18 9.16
CA ALA A 66 3.90 -0.31 10.30
C ALA A 66 4.56 -0.99 11.50
N GLY A 67 5.58 -1.81 11.27
CA GLY A 67 6.29 -2.57 12.30
C GLY A 67 5.35 -3.53 13.03
N ARG A 68 4.99 -3.19 14.28
CA ARG A 68 4.07 -3.98 15.13
C ARG A 68 2.66 -3.42 15.19
N GLN A 69 2.40 -2.29 14.55
CA GLN A 69 1.11 -1.60 14.58
C GLN A 69 0.13 -2.22 13.57
N ASN A 70 -1.16 -2.04 13.84
CA ASN A 70 -2.20 -2.30 12.85
C ASN A 70 -2.00 -1.38 11.64
N PHE A 71 -2.42 -1.80 10.44
CA PHE A 71 -2.39 -0.91 9.30
C PHE A 71 -3.47 -1.19 8.27
N ILE A 72 -3.76 -0.15 7.49
CA ILE A 72 -4.63 -0.15 6.32
C ILE A 72 -3.79 0.23 5.10
N LEU A 73 -4.02 -0.43 3.97
CA LEU A 73 -3.43 -0.12 2.68
C LEU A 73 -4.57 -0.04 1.64
N ALA A 74 -4.83 1.13 1.08
CA ALA A 74 -5.95 1.34 0.17
C ALA A 74 -5.54 1.97 -1.17
N GLY A 75 -6.28 1.68 -2.23
CA GLY A 75 -6.16 2.38 -3.50
C GLY A 75 -6.46 1.50 -4.71
N ASP A 76 -6.04 1.98 -5.87
CA ASP A 76 -6.18 1.29 -7.16
C ASP A 76 -4.97 0.40 -7.40
N PHE A 77 -5.20 -0.90 -7.42
CA PHE A 77 -4.15 -1.89 -7.63
C PHE A 77 -4.08 -2.41 -9.06
N ASN A 78 -4.99 -1.99 -9.95
CA ASN A 78 -5.03 -2.37 -11.36
C ASN A 78 -5.05 -3.90 -11.63
N PHE A 79 -5.44 -4.73 -10.66
CA PHE A 79 -5.61 -6.18 -10.84
C PHE A 79 -6.94 -6.68 -10.29
N ASP A 80 -7.44 -7.80 -10.83
CA ASP A 80 -8.69 -8.43 -10.41
C ASP A 80 -8.51 -9.42 -9.24
N PRO A 81 -9.59 -9.86 -8.56
CA PRO A 81 -9.48 -10.81 -7.44
C PRO A 81 -8.97 -12.22 -7.83
N ALA A 82 -9.01 -12.59 -9.10
CA ALA A 82 -8.52 -13.87 -9.60
C ALA A 82 -7.01 -13.83 -9.94
N ASP A 83 -6.44 -12.64 -10.12
CA ASP A 83 -5.06 -12.42 -10.51
C ASP A 83 -4.02 -12.94 -9.49
N ILE A 84 -2.82 -13.21 -10.02
CA ILE A 84 -1.66 -13.61 -9.22
C ILE A 84 -1.26 -12.54 -8.20
N CYS A 85 -1.52 -11.28 -8.52
CA CYS A 85 -1.21 -10.12 -7.68
C CYS A 85 -2.06 -10.11 -6.41
N TYR A 86 -3.38 -10.33 -6.54
CA TYR A 86 -4.30 -10.43 -5.41
C TYR A 86 -3.93 -11.60 -4.49
N LYS A 87 -3.59 -12.76 -5.06
CA LYS A 87 -3.14 -13.94 -4.30
C LYS A 87 -1.85 -13.69 -3.54
N ALA A 88 -0.88 -12.99 -4.14
CA ALA A 88 0.37 -12.64 -3.46
C ALA A 88 0.17 -11.74 -2.24
N LEU A 89 -0.91 -10.94 -2.22
CA LEU A 89 -1.27 -10.11 -1.09
C LEU A 89 -2.05 -10.86 -0.01
N THR A 90 -2.92 -11.79 -0.39
CA THR A 90 -3.96 -12.33 0.50
C THR A 90 -3.77 -13.79 0.92
N GLU A 91 -2.96 -14.57 0.19
CA GLU A 91 -2.77 -16.00 0.45
C GLU A 91 -1.42 -16.29 1.14
N LYS A 92 -1.48 -17.06 2.23
CA LYS A 92 -0.28 -17.54 2.91
C LYS A 92 0.44 -18.57 2.04
N ASN A 93 1.77 -18.55 2.07
CA ASN A 93 2.62 -19.45 1.30
C ASN A 93 2.44 -19.34 -0.22
N TYR A 94 1.84 -18.26 -0.72
CA TYR A 94 1.74 -18.04 -2.15
C TYR A 94 3.14 -17.75 -2.71
N LEU A 95 3.68 -18.74 -3.41
CA LEU A 95 4.97 -18.66 -4.07
C LEU A 95 4.73 -18.75 -5.58
N ASN A 96 4.82 -17.61 -6.27
CA ASN A 96 4.92 -17.63 -7.72
C ASN A 96 6.39 -17.72 -8.11
N CYS A 97 6.85 -18.89 -8.58
CA CYS A 97 8.24 -19.12 -8.97
C CYS A 97 8.70 -18.35 -10.23
N ARG A 98 7.84 -17.52 -10.84
CA ARG A 98 8.14 -16.73 -12.04
C ARG A 98 8.42 -15.27 -11.71
N LEU A 99 9.37 -15.00 -10.83
CA LEU A 99 9.92 -13.64 -10.82
C LEU A 99 10.70 -13.46 -12.14
N PRO A 100 10.52 -12.34 -12.85
CA PRO A 100 11.18 -12.12 -14.13
C PRO A 100 12.68 -12.02 -13.90
N GLU A 101 13.46 -12.80 -14.64
CA GLU A 101 14.91 -12.71 -14.63
C GLU A 101 15.35 -11.45 -15.40
N SER A 102 16.29 -10.69 -14.85
CA SER A 102 16.88 -9.52 -15.51
C SER A 102 18.37 -9.73 -15.73
N SER A 103 18.83 -9.54 -16.96
CA SER A 103 20.26 -9.52 -17.28
C SER A 103 20.97 -8.24 -16.84
N LYS A 104 20.22 -7.22 -16.40
CA LYS A 104 20.74 -5.91 -16.00
C LYS A 104 20.83 -5.72 -14.49
N TYR A 105 19.98 -6.40 -13.73
CA TYR A 105 19.85 -6.21 -12.30
C TYR A 105 19.63 -7.56 -11.61
N GLU A 106 20.35 -7.79 -10.52
CA GLU A 106 20.08 -8.92 -9.64
C GLU A 106 18.91 -8.58 -8.72
N ILE A 107 17.86 -9.39 -8.75
CA ILE A 107 16.71 -9.23 -7.87
C ILE A 107 16.97 -10.07 -6.61
N SER A 108 17.51 -9.45 -5.57
CA SER A 108 17.77 -10.10 -4.27
C SER A 108 16.58 -10.07 -3.31
N TYR A 109 15.38 -9.77 -3.82
CA TYR A 109 14.18 -9.59 -3.01
C TYR A 109 13.56 -10.95 -2.63
N GLN A 110 13.51 -11.23 -1.33
CA GLN A 110 12.83 -12.39 -0.77
C GLN A 110 11.44 -11.98 -0.29
N ARG A 111 10.41 -12.47 -0.98
CA ARG A 111 9.00 -12.20 -0.64
C ARG A 111 8.65 -12.74 0.73
N ASN A 112 7.96 -11.94 1.53
CA ASN A 112 7.31 -12.46 2.72
C ASN A 112 6.04 -13.25 2.35
N ALA A 113 6.11 -14.57 2.44
CA ALA A 113 4.97 -15.45 2.13
C ALA A 113 4.07 -15.74 3.34
N GLU A 114 4.50 -15.41 4.56
CA GLU A 114 3.76 -15.70 5.79
C GLU A 114 2.80 -14.58 6.16
N GLN A 115 3.20 -13.34 5.86
CA GLN A 115 2.41 -12.15 6.10
C GLN A 115 1.45 -11.88 4.93
N VAL A 116 0.17 -11.76 5.27
CA VAL A 116 -0.93 -11.55 4.32
C VAL A 116 -1.82 -10.40 4.75
N LEU A 117 -2.44 -9.78 3.78
CA LEU A 117 -3.45 -8.75 3.95
C LEU A 117 -4.85 -9.38 3.90
N LYS A 118 -5.81 -8.75 4.58
CA LYS A 118 -7.25 -9.04 4.45
C LYS A 118 -7.88 -7.91 3.64
N SER A 119 -8.85 -8.20 2.77
CA SER A 119 -9.69 -7.17 2.13
C SER A 119 -10.88 -6.85 3.02
N ALA A 120 -11.19 -5.57 3.21
CA ALA A 120 -12.33 -5.14 4.01
C ALA A 120 -13.67 -5.64 3.43
N TYR A 121 -13.84 -5.58 2.10
CA TYR A 121 -15.06 -6.04 1.44
C TYR A 121 -15.22 -7.54 1.54
N ARG A 122 -14.16 -8.30 1.24
CA ARG A 122 -14.20 -9.76 1.39
C ARG A 122 -14.38 -10.22 2.83
N GLU A 123 -13.76 -9.54 3.80
CA GLU A 123 -13.97 -9.86 5.23
C GLU A 123 -15.42 -9.60 5.64
N LYS A 124 -16.02 -8.49 5.22
CA LYS A 124 -17.37 -8.10 5.64
C LYS A 124 -18.48 -8.85 4.91
N ASN A 125 -18.34 -9.05 3.61
CA ASN A 125 -19.38 -9.59 2.73
C ASN A 125 -19.12 -11.06 2.32
N GLY A 126 -17.92 -11.59 2.58
CA GLY A 126 -17.48 -12.92 2.13
C GLY A 126 -16.96 -12.94 0.69
N ILE A 127 -17.17 -11.87 -0.09
CA ILE A 127 -16.76 -11.71 -1.48
C ILE A 127 -16.29 -10.28 -1.75
N GLU A 128 -15.45 -10.10 -2.78
CA GLU A 128 -15.15 -8.77 -3.31
C GLU A 128 -16.35 -8.22 -4.11
N PRO A 129 -16.44 -6.90 -4.34
CA PRO A 129 -17.42 -6.32 -5.24
C PRO A 129 -17.34 -6.94 -6.65
N THR A 130 -18.45 -6.87 -7.39
CA THR A 130 -18.46 -7.30 -8.80
C THR A 130 -17.56 -6.40 -9.65
N TYR A 131 -17.53 -5.10 -9.36
CA TYR A 131 -16.66 -4.14 -10.03
C TYR A 131 -16.39 -2.93 -9.13
N THR A 132 -15.27 -2.27 -9.40
CA THR A 132 -14.95 -0.95 -8.86
C THR A 132 -14.55 0.02 -9.95
N ASN A 133 -14.18 -0.46 -11.14
CA ASN A 133 -13.97 0.33 -12.34
C ASN A 133 -14.99 -0.07 -13.41
N PHE A 134 -15.53 0.91 -14.13
CA PHE A 134 -16.30 0.69 -15.35
C PHE A 134 -15.93 1.75 -16.39
N ALA A 135 -14.92 1.46 -17.21
CA ALA A 135 -14.36 2.41 -18.15
C ALA A 135 -14.53 1.97 -19.61
N HIS A 136 -14.78 2.94 -20.49
CA HIS A 136 -14.70 2.77 -21.94
C HIS A 136 -13.50 3.54 -22.49
N THR A 137 -12.66 2.85 -23.27
CA THR A 137 -11.60 3.48 -24.05
C THR A 137 -11.87 3.26 -25.54
N PRO A 138 -11.87 4.32 -26.38
CA PRO A 138 -12.13 4.17 -27.81
C PRO A 138 -11.19 3.14 -28.46
N ASN A 139 -11.77 2.20 -29.20
CA ASN A 139 -11.08 1.07 -29.86
C ASN A 139 -10.53 -0.02 -28.93
N CYS A 140 -10.89 0.01 -27.65
CA CYS A 140 -10.68 -1.08 -26.70
C CYS A 140 -12.03 -1.67 -26.29
N PRO A 141 -12.09 -2.96 -25.89
CA PRO A 141 -13.24 -3.48 -25.18
C PRO A 141 -13.48 -2.68 -23.90
N ASP A 142 -14.75 -2.58 -23.48
CA ASP A 142 -15.09 -2.04 -22.17
C ASP A 142 -14.42 -2.86 -21.08
N TYR A 143 -13.93 -2.17 -20.05
CA TYR A 143 -13.35 -2.81 -18.88
C TYR A 143 -14.24 -2.56 -17.68
N CYS A 144 -14.66 -3.65 -17.03
CA CYS A 144 -15.53 -3.61 -15.87
C CYS A 144 -15.10 -4.71 -14.90
N ASP A 145 -14.36 -4.33 -13.86
CA ASP A 145 -13.84 -5.27 -12.87
C ASP A 145 -13.49 -4.56 -11.56
N THR A 146 -13.14 -5.34 -10.54
CA THR A 146 -12.67 -4.86 -9.24
C THR A 146 -11.17 -4.65 -9.27
N LEU A 147 -10.76 -3.38 -9.25
CA LEU A 147 -9.37 -2.94 -9.27
C LEU A 147 -8.92 -2.28 -7.96
N ASP A 148 -9.90 -1.78 -7.19
CA ASP A 148 -9.68 -0.98 -6.01
C ASP A 148 -9.94 -1.81 -4.75
N TYR A 149 -9.07 -1.63 -3.76
CA TYR A 149 -9.14 -2.42 -2.53
C TYR A 149 -8.88 -1.56 -1.30
N ILE A 150 -9.52 -1.93 -0.19
CA ILE A 150 -9.16 -1.50 1.16
C ILE A 150 -8.60 -2.73 1.87
N PHE A 151 -7.28 -2.90 1.81
CA PHE A 151 -6.58 -3.97 2.51
C PHE A 151 -6.21 -3.55 3.94
N PHE A 152 -6.08 -4.53 4.82
CA PHE A 152 -5.65 -4.29 6.20
C PHE A 152 -4.92 -5.49 6.82
N ASN A 153 -4.17 -5.21 7.89
CA ASN A 153 -3.58 -6.22 8.76
C ASN A 153 -3.67 -5.76 10.23
N GLY A 154 -3.61 -6.73 11.14
CA GLY A 154 -3.69 -6.51 12.58
C GLY A 154 -5.06 -6.85 13.18
N ASN A 155 -5.27 -6.39 14.41
CA ASN A 155 -6.47 -6.67 15.22
C ASN A 155 -7.60 -5.67 14.94
N LEU A 156 -7.89 -5.43 13.65
CA LEU A 156 -8.96 -4.54 13.22
C LEU A 156 -10.25 -5.32 12.92
N THR A 157 -11.40 -4.76 13.28
CA THR A 157 -12.72 -5.33 12.96
C THR A 157 -13.43 -4.47 11.93
N ILE A 158 -13.90 -5.09 10.84
CA ILE A 158 -14.68 -4.40 9.80
C ILE A 158 -16.15 -4.41 10.21
N GLU A 159 -16.66 -3.26 10.66
CA GLU A 159 -18.05 -3.12 11.10
C GLU A 159 -19.00 -3.06 9.90
N ASN A 160 -18.63 -2.29 8.88
CA ASN A 160 -19.43 -2.14 7.67
C ASN A 160 -18.57 -1.75 6.47
N VAL A 161 -19.11 -1.95 5.27
CA VAL A 161 -18.57 -1.41 4.02
C VAL A 161 -19.67 -0.67 3.26
N LEU A 162 -19.30 0.29 2.41
CA LEU A 162 -20.25 0.94 1.52
C LEU A 162 -20.77 -0.09 0.51
N GLU A 163 -22.08 -0.26 0.46
CA GLU A 163 -22.74 -1.12 -0.52
C GLU A 163 -22.52 -0.54 -1.93
N LEU A 164 -21.96 -1.35 -2.81
CA LEU A 164 -21.73 -0.99 -4.20
C LEU A 164 -22.80 -1.66 -5.08
N PRO A 165 -23.19 -1.04 -6.20
CA PRO A 165 -24.09 -1.65 -7.17
C PRO A 165 -23.52 -2.97 -7.71
N ASP A 166 -24.37 -3.98 -7.89
CA ASP A 166 -23.97 -5.29 -8.43
C ASP A 166 -23.70 -5.27 -9.94
N HIS A 167 -24.20 -4.25 -10.65
CA HIS A 167 -24.06 -4.09 -12.09
C HIS A 167 -23.84 -2.62 -12.45
N PRO A 168 -23.04 -2.33 -13.50
CA PRO A 168 -22.92 -0.98 -14.02
C PRO A 168 -24.23 -0.50 -14.64
N PHE A 169 -24.39 0.82 -14.67
CA PHE A 169 -25.50 1.48 -15.35
C PHE A 169 -24.97 2.30 -16.52
N GLY A 170 -25.59 2.20 -17.69
CA GLY A 170 -25.13 2.90 -18.90
C GLY A 170 -24.03 2.15 -19.66
N GLU A 171 -23.29 2.90 -20.48
CA GLU A 171 -22.24 2.34 -21.36
C GLU A 171 -20.84 2.39 -20.73
N SER A 172 -20.56 3.40 -19.91
CA SER A 172 -19.32 3.55 -19.15
C SER A 172 -19.46 4.66 -18.11
N TYR A 173 -18.55 4.66 -17.15
CA TYR A 173 -18.25 5.82 -16.32
C TYR A 173 -16.96 6.51 -16.81
N PRO A 174 -16.75 7.81 -16.51
CA PRO A 174 -17.70 8.73 -15.88
C PRO A 174 -18.92 9.03 -16.77
N ASP A 175 -20.02 9.45 -16.15
CA ASP A 175 -21.25 9.88 -16.81
C ASP A 175 -21.86 11.15 -16.12
N GLU A 176 -23.10 11.51 -16.46
CA GLU A 176 -23.78 12.69 -15.88
C GLU A 176 -23.99 12.61 -14.36
N THR A 177 -23.96 11.39 -13.81
CA THR A 177 -24.22 11.07 -12.40
C THR A 177 -22.99 10.50 -11.66
N HIS A 178 -22.01 9.96 -12.40
CA HIS A 178 -20.78 9.36 -11.88
C HIS A 178 -19.57 10.18 -12.36
N PRO A 179 -18.91 10.94 -11.48
CA PRO A 179 -17.82 11.85 -11.89
C PRO A 179 -16.47 11.15 -12.16
N SER A 180 -16.40 9.83 -11.96
CA SER A 180 -15.20 9.00 -12.05
C SER A 180 -15.58 7.67 -12.69
N ASP A 181 -14.66 7.06 -13.44
CA ASP A 181 -14.78 5.70 -13.94
C ASP A 181 -14.64 4.63 -12.85
N HIS A 182 -14.07 5.02 -11.70
CA HIS A 182 -14.04 4.21 -10.48
C HIS A 182 -15.15 4.58 -9.50
N LEU A 183 -15.69 3.57 -8.82
CA LEU A 183 -16.58 3.69 -7.68
C LEU A 183 -15.78 4.01 -6.40
N MET A 184 -16.37 4.81 -5.52
CA MET A 184 -15.80 5.07 -4.21
C MET A 184 -15.95 3.84 -3.30
N LEU A 185 -14.86 3.40 -2.69
CA LEU A 185 -14.89 2.39 -1.63
C LEU A 185 -14.91 3.08 -0.27
N ALA A 186 -15.62 2.49 0.70
CA ALA A 186 -15.53 2.92 2.09
C ALA A 186 -15.74 1.74 3.06
N ALA A 187 -15.09 1.81 4.21
CA ALA A 187 -15.23 0.84 5.29
C ALA A 187 -15.27 1.56 6.65
N THR A 188 -16.14 1.10 7.54
CA THR A 188 -16.13 1.48 8.95
C THR A 188 -15.31 0.43 9.71
N ILE A 189 -14.24 0.89 10.36
CA ILE A 189 -13.25 0.01 11.00
C ILE A 189 -13.17 0.36 12.47
N GLN A 190 -13.40 -0.62 13.34
CA GLN A 190 -13.19 -0.48 14.77
C GLN A 190 -11.70 -0.69 15.08
N LEU A 191 -11.09 0.33 15.70
CA LEU A 191 -9.74 0.24 16.26
C LEU A 191 -9.79 -0.45 17.63
N SER A 192 -8.82 -1.33 17.89
CA SER A 192 -8.73 -2.15 19.11
C SER A 192 -7.82 -1.56 20.16
#